data_AF-A0A2Z6NBT0-F1
#
_entry.id   AF-A0A2Z6NBT0-F1
#
_cell.length_a   1.000
_cell.length_b   1.000
_cell.length_c   1.000
_cell.angle_alpha   90.00
_cell.angle_beta   90.00
_cell.angle_gamma   90.00
#
_symmetry.space_group_name_H-M   'P 1'
#
loop_
_entity.id
_entity.type
_entity.pdbx_description
1 polymer ?
#
loop_
_entity_poly.entity_id
_entity_poly.type
_entity_poly.pdbx_seq_one_letter_code
_entity_poly.pdbx_strand_id
1 'polypeptide(L)'
;MDLLRAVIIGAEGTPYHNGLFFFDVFFPSDYPNVPPLVYYHSRGLQLNPNLYANGYICLSLLNTWVGHRNEKWTPGVSTVLQILVSIQGLILNAKPYFNEPLMIFKSGTKIGEAWSLKYNEDAFLLSVSTMIYMMRKPPKNFEEFVVGHFYSRAHDILASCKAYMEGVQVGCFVKGVKKQIKPVLLEAKRDRTFCSSKDEVSQSRLTPGLGAMIAWF
;
A
#
# COMPACT_ATOMS: atom_id res chain seq x y z
N MET A 1 27.98 3.76 -9.98
CA MET A 1 26.78 4.41 -9.41
C MET A 1 26.06 3.27 -8.74
N ASP A 2 26.23 3.13 -7.43
CA ASP A 2 26.06 1.81 -6.78
C ASP A 2 24.77 1.76 -5.95
N LEU A 3 24.14 2.92 -5.75
CA LEU A 3 22.88 3.10 -5.04
C LEU A 3 21.99 4.12 -5.76
N LEU A 4 20.74 3.75 -5.97
CA LEU A 4 19.69 4.60 -6.49
C LEU A 4 18.53 4.64 -5.48
N ARG A 5 17.87 5.79 -5.34
CA ARG A 5 16.62 5.90 -4.58
C ARG A 5 15.48 6.25 -5.53
N ALA A 6 14.40 5.48 -5.45
CA ALA A 6 13.18 5.70 -6.21
C ALA A 6 12.02 6.01 -5.26
N VAL A 7 11.05 6.79 -5.75
CA VAL A 7 9.77 7.01 -5.09
C VAL A 7 8.65 6.67 -6.06
N ILE A 8 7.67 5.91 -5.59
CA ILE A 8 6.43 5.63 -6.31
C ILE A 8 5.30 6.36 -5.60
N ILE A 9 4.55 7.15 -6.35
CA ILE A 9 3.30 7.74 -5.88
C ILE A 9 2.21 6.69 -6.08
N GLY A 10 1.48 6.36 -5.02
CA GLY A 10 0.38 5.41 -5.12
C GLY A 10 -0.69 5.91 -6.09
N ALA A 11 -1.13 5.01 -6.98
CA ALA A 11 -2.05 5.34 -8.05
C ALA A 11 -3.48 5.57 -7.53
N GLU A 12 -4.22 6.43 -8.23
CA GLU A 12 -5.66 6.56 -8.03
C GLU A 12 -6.37 5.21 -8.27
N GLY A 13 -7.50 4.99 -7.59
CA GLY A 13 -8.19 3.70 -7.66
C GLY A 13 -7.64 2.62 -6.73
N THR A 14 -6.55 2.89 -6.02
CA THR A 14 -5.90 1.94 -5.09
C THR A 14 -6.04 2.41 -3.64
N PRO A 15 -5.93 1.51 -2.63
CA PRO A 15 -5.82 1.93 -1.23
C PRO A 15 -4.55 2.75 -0.95
N TYR A 16 -3.64 2.86 -1.92
CA TYR A 16 -2.34 3.52 -1.81
C TYR A 16 -2.33 4.95 -2.36
N HIS A 17 -3.41 5.40 -3.00
CA HIS A 17 -3.48 6.69 -3.71
C HIS A 17 -2.91 7.85 -2.88
N ASN A 18 -2.13 8.71 -3.55
CA ASN A 18 -1.41 9.85 -2.97
C ASN A 18 -0.31 9.49 -1.94
N GLY A 19 -0.14 8.23 -1.54
CA GLY A 19 0.96 7.79 -0.69
C GLY A 19 2.30 7.88 -1.42
N LEU A 20 3.37 8.15 -0.67
CA LEU A 20 4.75 8.13 -1.17
C LEU A 20 5.46 6.88 -0.66
N PHE A 21 5.89 6.02 -1.59
CA PHE A 21 6.55 4.75 -1.30
C PHE A 21 7.99 4.80 -1.79
N PHE A 22 8.95 4.84 -0.86
CA PHE A 22 10.37 4.96 -1.17
C PHE A 22 11.06 3.60 -1.20
N PHE A 23 11.98 3.46 -2.17
CA PHE A 23 12.76 2.27 -2.41
C PHE A 23 14.22 2.62 -2.63
N ASP A 24 15.12 1.93 -1.94
CA ASP A 24 16.55 1.96 -2.22
C ASP A 24 16.93 0.78 -3.10
N VAL A 25 17.68 1.04 -4.16
CA VAL A 25 18.11 0.07 -5.17
C VAL A 25 19.63 0.04 -5.15
N PHE A 26 20.20 -1.06 -4.68
CA PHE A 26 21.63 -1.30 -4.63
C PHE A 26 22.06 -2.24 -5.77
N PHE A 27 23.11 -1.85 -6.48
CA PHE A 27 23.68 -2.63 -7.58
C PHE A 27 24.89 -3.43 -7.07
N PRO A 28 24.76 -4.76 -6.85
CA PRO A 28 25.88 -5.58 -6.40
C PRO A 28 26.99 -5.66 -7.46
N SER A 29 28.19 -6.09 -7.07
CA SER A 29 29.35 -6.19 -7.97
C SER A 29 29.13 -7.12 -9.18
N ASP A 30 28.21 -8.08 -9.07
CA ASP A 30 27.85 -9.00 -10.15
C ASP A 30 26.63 -8.52 -10.97
N TYR A 31 26.14 -7.30 -10.74
CA TYR A 31 25.13 -6.70 -11.63
C TYR A 31 25.75 -6.43 -13.02
N PRO A 32 25.09 -6.79 -14.14
CA PRO A 32 23.69 -7.21 -14.27
C PRO A 32 23.47 -8.73 -14.35
N ASN A 33 24.45 -9.58 -14.02
CA ASN A 33 24.28 -11.04 -14.01
C ASN A 33 23.28 -11.49 -12.92
N VAL A 34 23.20 -10.74 -11.82
CA VAL A 34 22.18 -10.87 -10.76
C VAL A 34 21.28 -9.61 -10.71
N PRO A 35 20.04 -9.72 -10.20
CA PRO A 35 19.18 -8.55 -10.02
C PRO A 35 19.77 -7.55 -9.01
N PRO A 36 19.35 -6.28 -9.05
CA PRO A 36 19.67 -5.35 -7.98
C PRO A 36 18.97 -5.75 -6.68
N LEU A 37 19.53 -5.37 -5.54
CA LEU A 37 18.87 -5.51 -4.25
C LEU A 37 17.95 -4.29 -4.03
N VAL A 38 16.68 -4.53 -3.69
CA VAL A 38 15.72 -3.45 -3.46
C VAL A 38 15.19 -3.51 -2.03
N TYR A 39 15.21 -2.37 -1.36
CA TYR A 39 14.76 -2.20 0.01
C TYR A 39 13.60 -1.19 0.08
N TYR A 40 12.47 -1.61 0.65
CA TYR A 40 11.32 -0.75 0.88
C TYR A 40 11.41 -0.04 2.24
N HIS A 41 11.20 1.27 2.26
CA HIS A 41 11.13 2.07 3.49
C HIS A 41 9.79 1.89 4.22
N SER A 42 9.61 0.72 4.82
CA SER A 42 8.35 0.28 5.46
C SER A 42 7.93 1.06 6.71
N ARG A 43 8.90 1.64 7.43
CA ARG A 43 8.69 2.21 8.78
C ARG A 43 8.08 1.21 9.77
N GLY A 44 8.36 -0.08 9.60
CA GLY A 44 7.83 -1.15 10.45
C GLY A 44 6.39 -1.55 10.15
N LEU A 45 5.77 -1.02 9.09
CA LEU A 45 4.41 -1.36 8.68
C LEU A 45 4.41 -2.34 7.50
N GLN A 46 3.56 -3.36 7.59
CA GLN A 46 3.31 -4.28 6.48
C GLN A 46 2.02 -3.87 5.76
N LEU A 47 2.19 -3.18 4.63
CA LEU A 47 1.10 -2.52 3.89
C LEU A 47 0.58 -3.33 2.69
N ASN A 48 1.31 -4.39 2.32
CA ASN A 48 0.98 -5.32 1.26
C ASN A 48 1.58 -6.70 1.58
N PRO A 49 0.98 -7.82 1.13
CA PRO A 49 1.59 -9.15 1.32
C PRO A 49 3.01 -9.25 0.74
N ASN A 50 3.33 -8.46 -0.30
CA ASN A 50 4.66 -8.43 -0.91
C ASN A 50 5.56 -7.29 -0.42
N LEU A 51 5.12 -6.44 0.53
CA LEU A 51 5.93 -5.37 1.14
C LEU A 51 5.98 -5.56 2.65
N TYR A 52 7.07 -6.15 3.11
CA TYR A 52 7.22 -6.61 4.49
C TYR A 52 7.57 -5.45 5.43
N ALA A 53 7.22 -5.61 6.71
CA ALA A 53 7.54 -4.63 7.75
C ALA A 53 9.06 -4.41 7.94
N ASN A 54 9.91 -5.37 7.56
CA ASN A 54 11.37 -5.24 7.59
C ASN A 54 11.95 -4.58 6.32
N GLY A 55 11.12 -4.23 5.33
CA GLY A 55 11.54 -3.64 4.06
C GLY A 55 11.86 -4.65 2.95
N TYR A 56 11.68 -5.95 3.19
CA TYR A 56 11.80 -6.98 2.17
C TYR A 56 10.66 -6.90 1.16
N ILE A 57 10.97 -7.17 -0.12
CA ILE A 57 10.03 -7.07 -1.24
C ILE A 57 9.97 -8.40 -1.95
N CYS A 58 8.77 -8.93 -2.16
CA CYS A 58 8.54 -10.12 -2.96
C CYS A 58 8.21 -9.73 -4.41
N LEU A 59 9.13 -9.99 -5.34
CA LEU A 59 8.94 -9.79 -6.76
C LEU A 59 9.79 -10.80 -7.54
N SER A 60 9.20 -11.46 -8.53
CA SER A 60 9.89 -12.48 -9.34
C SER A 60 11.12 -11.92 -10.07
N LEU A 61 11.04 -10.68 -10.58
CA LEU A 61 12.17 -9.96 -11.18
C LEU A 61 13.33 -9.71 -10.22
N LEU A 62 13.10 -9.75 -8.91
CA LEU A 62 14.14 -9.63 -7.89
C LEU A 62 14.63 -11.00 -7.39
N ASN A 63 14.12 -12.08 -7.97
CA ASN A 63 14.30 -13.46 -7.50
C ASN A 63 13.86 -13.68 -6.04
N THR A 64 12.98 -12.84 -5.51
CA THR A 64 12.42 -12.93 -4.14
C THR A 64 11.00 -13.48 -4.11
N TRP A 65 10.48 -13.90 -5.27
CA TRP A 65 9.18 -14.54 -5.40
C TRP A 65 9.19 -15.61 -6.50
N VAL A 66 8.21 -16.50 -6.44
CA VAL A 66 7.97 -17.49 -7.50
C VAL A 66 7.53 -16.78 -8.78
N GLY A 67 7.91 -17.32 -9.93
CA GLY A 67 7.57 -16.77 -11.25
C GLY A 67 8.10 -17.65 -12.37
N HIS A 68 7.51 -17.53 -13.54
CA HIS A 68 7.95 -18.20 -14.76
C HIS A 68 9.34 -17.70 -15.20
N ARG A 69 10.01 -18.46 -16.07
CA ARG A 69 11.39 -18.15 -16.49
C ARG A 69 11.52 -16.73 -17.09
N ASN A 70 10.52 -16.29 -17.84
CA ASN A 70 10.45 -14.96 -18.47
C ASN A 70 10.02 -13.84 -17.51
N GLU A 71 9.60 -14.16 -16.28
CA GLU A 71 9.24 -13.19 -15.23
C GLU A 71 10.39 -12.96 -14.24
N LYS A 72 11.45 -13.78 -14.31
CA LYS A 72 12.65 -13.64 -13.51
C LYS A 72 13.67 -12.71 -14.16
N TRP A 73 14.61 -12.23 -13.35
CA TRP A 73 15.71 -11.41 -13.83
C TRP A 73 16.47 -12.10 -14.96
N THR A 74 16.61 -11.41 -16.09
CA THR A 74 17.37 -11.87 -17.25
C THR A 74 18.49 -10.86 -17.53
N PRO A 75 19.77 -11.24 -17.36
CA PRO A 75 20.90 -10.36 -17.61
C PRO A 75 20.87 -9.76 -19.01
N GLY A 76 21.15 -8.46 -19.12
CA GLY A 76 21.15 -7.73 -20.40
C GLY A 76 19.76 -7.46 -21.01
N VAL A 77 18.68 -7.97 -20.41
CA VAL A 77 17.30 -7.75 -20.87
C VAL A 77 16.46 -7.03 -19.82
N SER A 78 16.55 -7.48 -18.57
CA SER A 78 15.77 -6.89 -17.47
C SER A 78 16.29 -5.52 -17.06
N THR A 79 15.40 -4.62 -16.64
CA THR A 79 15.73 -3.23 -16.31
C THR A 79 15.17 -2.81 -14.95
N VAL A 80 15.77 -1.77 -14.36
CA VAL A 80 15.22 -1.12 -13.14
C VAL A 80 13.83 -0.54 -13.40
N LEU A 81 13.57 -0.03 -14.60
CA LEU A 81 12.24 0.45 -14.98
C LEU A 81 11.18 -0.66 -14.88
N GLN A 82 11.47 -1.87 -15.37
CA GLN A 82 10.56 -3.00 -15.23
C GLN A 82 10.29 -3.34 -13.77
N ILE A 83 11.31 -3.30 -12.90
CA ILE A 83 11.13 -3.50 -11.45
C ILE A 83 10.13 -2.46 -10.90
N LEU A 84 10.35 -1.17 -11.17
CA LEU A 84 9.50 -0.09 -10.64
C LEU A 84 8.06 -0.17 -11.18
N VAL A 85 7.89 -0.47 -12.47
CA VAL A 85 6.57 -0.66 -13.09
C VAL A 85 5.87 -1.90 -12.53
N SER A 86 6.60 -3.00 -12.29
CA SER A 86 6.05 -4.18 -11.65
C SER A 86 5.63 -3.92 -10.20
N ILE A 87 6.39 -3.15 -9.42
CA ILE A 87 5.96 -2.74 -8.07
C ILE A 87 4.67 -1.92 -8.16
N GLN A 88 4.60 -0.95 -9.08
CA GLN A 88 3.41 -0.13 -9.24
C GLN A 88 2.17 -0.94 -9.67
N GLY A 89 2.32 -1.82 -10.66
CA GLY A 89 1.20 -2.54 -11.27
C GLY A 89 0.79 -3.84 -10.55
N LEU A 90 1.75 -4.58 -10.00
CA LEU A 90 1.50 -5.89 -9.38
C LEU A 90 1.38 -5.79 -7.86
N ILE A 91 2.15 -4.91 -7.20
CA ILE A 91 2.16 -4.81 -5.74
C ILE A 91 1.18 -3.74 -5.28
N LEU A 92 1.36 -2.50 -5.73
CA LEU A 92 0.56 -1.34 -5.31
C LEU A 92 -0.75 -1.21 -6.11
N ASN A 93 -1.47 -2.33 -6.29
CA ASN A 93 -2.68 -2.41 -7.12
C ASN A 93 -3.97 -2.15 -6.32
N ALA A 94 -5.14 -2.22 -7.00
CA ALA A 94 -6.44 -1.92 -6.42
C ALA A 94 -7.03 -3.00 -5.49
N LYS A 95 -6.54 -4.24 -5.56
CA LYS A 95 -7.00 -5.39 -4.78
C LYS A 95 -5.82 -6.19 -4.18
N PRO A 96 -4.99 -5.56 -3.32
CA PRO A 96 -3.78 -6.15 -2.77
C PRO A 96 -3.99 -7.40 -1.91
N TYR A 97 -5.21 -7.66 -1.45
CA TYR A 97 -5.56 -8.93 -0.78
C TYR A 97 -5.18 -10.16 -1.62
N PHE A 98 -5.36 -10.08 -2.94
CA PHE A 98 -5.08 -11.19 -3.85
C PHE A 98 -3.59 -11.38 -4.15
N ASN A 99 -2.73 -10.49 -3.66
CA ASN A 99 -1.28 -10.66 -3.72
C ASN A 99 -0.78 -11.74 -2.74
N GLU A 100 -1.58 -12.05 -1.72
CA GLU A 100 -1.30 -13.16 -0.80
C GLU A 100 -1.40 -14.49 -1.56
N PRO A 101 -0.40 -15.39 -1.43
CA PRO A 101 -0.47 -16.75 -1.93
C PRO A 101 -1.84 -17.41 -1.72
N LEU A 102 -2.30 -18.11 -2.75
CA LEU A 102 -3.58 -18.84 -2.79
C LEU A 102 -4.85 -17.97 -2.76
N MET A 103 -4.79 -16.70 -2.35
CA MET A 103 -5.98 -15.83 -2.33
C MET A 103 -6.44 -15.48 -3.73
N ILE A 104 -5.53 -15.47 -4.72
CA ILE A 104 -5.88 -15.25 -6.13
C ILE A 104 -6.95 -16.21 -6.65
N PHE A 105 -7.01 -17.46 -6.16
CA PHE A 105 -8.05 -18.42 -6.54
C PHE A 105 -9.45 -18.06 -6.02
N LYS A 106 -9.53 -17.12 -5.07
CA LYS A 106 -10.79 -16.58 -4.55
C LYS A 106 -11.23 -15.31 -5.29
N SER A 107 -10.42 -14.78 -6.20
CA SER A 107 -10.77 -13.61 -7.00
C SER A 107 -12.06 -13.86 -7.80
N GLY A 108 -12.95 -12.87 -7.86
CA GLY A 108 -14.25 -12.98 -8.50
C GLY A 108 -15.32 -13.75 -7.70
N THR A 109 -14.96 -14.46 -6.62
CA THR A 109 -15.96 -15.05 -5.71
C THR A 109 -16.54 -13.98 -4.79
N LYS A 110 -17.82 -14.08 -4.42
CA LYS A 110 -18.46 -13.12 -3.48
C LYS A 110 -17.68 -12.96 -2.17
N ILE A 111 -17.19 -14.08 -1.63
CA ILE A 111 -16.44 -14.09 -0.38
C ILE A 111 -15.08 -13.43 -0.56
N GLY A 112 -14.31 -13.82 -1.60
CA GLY A 112 -12.99 -13.24 -1.86
C GLY A 112 -13.05 -11.73 -2.13
N GLU A 113 -14.06 -11.28 -2.87
CA GLU A 113 -14.29 -9.85 -3.11
C GLU A 113 -14.63 -9.10 -1.82
N ALA A 114 -15.47 -9.66 -0.95
CA ALA A 114 -15.77 -9.05 0.35
C ALA A 114 -14.52 -8.92 1.25
N TRP A 115 -13.65 -9.95 1.27
CA TRP A 115 -12.37 -9.87 2.00
C TRP A 115 -11.42 -8.86 1.39
N SER A 116 -11.36 -8.75 0.06
CA SER A 116 -10.56 -7.74 -0.62
C SER A 116 -11.00 -6.32 -0.25
N LEU A 117 -12.31 -6.07 -0.14
CA LEU A 117 -12.81 -4.76 0.27
C LEU A 117 -12.38 -4.42 1.69
N LYS A 118 -12.50 -5.37 2.62
CA LYS A 118 -12.06 -5.19 4.00
C LYS A 118 -10.55 -4.94 4.09
N TYR A 119 -9.75 -5.70 3.35
CA TYR A 119 -8.31 -5.50 3.29
C TYR A 119 -7.95 -4.11 2.76
N ASN A 120 -8.70 -3.58 1.77
CA ASN A 120 -8.47 -2.24 1.25
C ASN A 120 -8.66 -1.15 2.31
N GLU A 121 -9.61 -1.31 3.23
CA GLU A 121 -9.80 -0.39 4.35
C GLU A 121 -8.56 -0.36 5.25
N ASP A 122 -8.07 -1.53 5.65
CA ASP A 122 -6.86 -1.65 6.48
C ASP A 122 -5.61 -1.10 5.76
N ALA A 123 -5.43 -1.45 4.48
CA ALA A 123 -4.32 -0.97 3.66
C ALA A 123 -4.35 0.55 3.48
N PHE A 124 -5.54 1.16 3.35
CA PHE A 124 -5.66 2.61 3.26
C PHE A 124 -5.29 3.29 4.59
N LEU A 125 -5.75 2.76 5.73
CA LEU A 125 -5.37 3.31 7.05
C LEU A 125 -3.85 3.23 7.29
N LEU A 126 -3.22 2.13 6.86
CA LEU A 126 -1.77 2.00 6.89
C LEU A 126 -1.09 2.99 5.93
N SER A 127 -1.65 3.21 4.74
CA SER A 127 -1.15 4.22 3.79
C SER A 127 -1.21 5.64 4.37
N VAL A 128 -2.32 6.02 5.01
CA VAL A 128 -2.43 7.30 5.72
C VAL A 128 -1.39 7.41 6.84
N SER A 129 -1.13 6.31 7.56
CA SER A 129 -0.10 6.26 8.59
C SER A 129 1.30 6.45 8.01
N THR A 130 1.63 5.83 6.88
CA THR A 130 2.93 6.03 6.20
C THR A 130 3.10 7.47 5.72
N MET A 131 2.04 8.12 5.22
CA MET A 131 2.07 9.55 4.86
C MET A 131 2.47 10.42 6.06
N ILE A 132 1.88 10.19 7.24
CA ILE A 132 2.23 10.91 8.47
C ILE A 132 3.71 10.68 8.85
N TYR A 133 4.18 9.43 8.79
CA TYR A 133 5.60 9.12 9.04
C TYR A 133 6.54 9.79 8.04
N MET A 134 6.11 9.92 6.78
CA MET A 134 6.87 10.56 5.71
C MET A 134 6.99 12.07 5.96
N MET A 135 5.89 12.73 6.33
CA MET A 135 5.89 14.16 6.67
C MET A 135 6.73 14.46 7.93
N ARG A 136 6.69 13.59 8.95
CA ARG A 136 7.46 13.77 10.19
C ARG A 136 8.96 13.56 10.02
N LYS A 137 9.36 12.64 9.14
CA LYS A 137 10.77 12.30 8.92
C LYS A 137 10.97 11.96 7.44
N PRO A 138 11.01 12.97 6.56
CA PRO A 138 11.26 12.76 5.13
C PRO A 138 12.62 12.10 4.89
N PRO A 139 12.80 11.32 3.81
CA PRO A 139 14.10 10.80 3.43
C PRO A 139 15.03 11.94 3.06
N LYS A 140 16.31 11.79 3.43
CA LYS A 140 17.35 12.77 3.11
C LYS A 140 17.37 13.09 1.62
N ASN A 141 17.46 14.39 1.29
CA ASN A 141 17.45 14.96 -0.07
C ASN A 141 16.09 14.86 -0.81
N PHE A 142 15.01 14.48 -0.13
CA PHE A 142 13.65 14.45 -0.67
C PHE A 142 12.68 15.31 0.15
N GLU A 143 13.18 16.13 1.07
CA GLU A 143 12.40 16.94 2.00
C GLU A 143 11.43 17.87 1.26
N GLU A 144 11.95 18.65 0.31
CA GLU A 144 11.12 19.57 -0.49
C GLU A 144 10.09 18.83 -1.35
N PHE A 145 10.48 17.70 -1.94
CA PHE A 145 9.56 16.87 -2.73
C PHE A 145 8.41 16.33 -1.88
N VAL A 146 8.70 15.80 -0.70
CA VAL A 146 7.70 15.27 0.24
C VAL A 146 6.74 16.37 0.68
N VAL A 147 7.28 17.52 1.10
CA VAL A 147 6.47 18.66 1.55
C VAL A 147 5.61 19.19 0.40
N GLY A 148 6.18 19.42 -0.78
CA GLY A 148 5.46 19.91 -1.95
C GLY A 148 4.36 18.96 -2.43
N HIS A 149 4.63 17.65 -2.42
CA HIS A 149 3.63 16.63 -2.78
C HIS A 149 2.44 16.66 -1.82
N PHE A 150 2.67 16.59 -0.51
CA PHE A 150 1.56 16.56 0.45
C PHE A 150 0.84 17.91 0.57
N TYR A 151 1.55 19.03 0.39
CA TYR A 151 0.93 20.35 0.32
C TYR A 151 -0.03 20.44 -0.88
N SER A 152 0.43 20.05 -2.08
CA SER A 152 -0.39 20.13 -3.29
C SER A 152 -1.57 19.14 -3.32
N ARG A 153 -1.50 18.04 -2.55
CA ARG A 153 -2.53 16.98 -2.48
C ARG A 153 -3.35 17.02 -1.19
N ALA A 154 -3.11 18.01 -0.32
CA ALA A 154 -3.72 18.13 1.02
C ALA A 154 -5.23 17.94 1.01
N HIS A 155 -5.92 18.76 0.21
CA HIS A 155 -7.38 18.75 0.11
C HIS A 155 -7.90 17.40 -0.41
N ASP A 156 -7.19 16.77 -1.35
CA ASP A 156 -7.60 15.51 -1.95
C ASP A 156 -7.48 14.36 -0.96
N ILE A 157 -6.37 14.31 -0.23
CA ILE A 157 -6.12 13.30 0.80
C ILE A 157 -7.18 13.42 1.90
N LEU A 158 -7.43 14.64 2.39
CA LEU A 158 -8.44 14.88 3.43
C LEU A 158 -9.86 14.56 2.94
N ALA A 159 -10.18 14.90 1.68
CA ALA A 159 -11.46 14.56 1.08
C ALA A 159 -11.65 13.05 0.93
N SER A 160 -10.63 12.31 0.49
CA SER A 160 -10.62 10.84 0.47
C SER A 160 -10.84 10.25 1.86
N CYS A 161 -10.07 10.70 2.86
CA CYS A 161 -10.23 10.26 4.25
C CYS A 161 -11.68 10.44 4.74
N LYS A 162 -12.25 11.64 4.52
CA LYS A 162 -13.63 11.93 4.90
C LYS A 162 -14.63 11.03 4.16
N ALA A 163 -14.50 10.89 2.85
CA ALA A 163 -15.41 10.08 2.04
C ALA A 163 -15.43 8.61 2.50
N TYR A 164 -14.25 8.03 2.77
CA TYR A 164 -14.18 6.64 3.21
C TYR A 164 -14.67 6.45 4.65
N MET A 165 -14.44 7.42 5.54
CA MET A 165 -15.06 7.43 6.88
C MET A 165 -16.60 7.51 6.82
N GLU A 166 -17.15 8.15 5.79
CA GLU A 166 -18.60 8.25 5.55
C GLU A 166 -19.17 7.02 4.79
N GLY A 167 -18.36 5.99 4.55
CA GLY A 167 -18.79 4.72 3.97
C GLY A 167 -18.65 4.61 2.45
N VAL A 168 -17.96 5.54 1.79
CA VAL A 168 -17.55 5.35 0.40
C VAL A 168 -16.51 4.24 0.34
N GLN A 169 -16.62 3.33 -0.64
CA GLN A 169 -15.66 2.26 -0.83
C GLN A 169 -14.25 2.82 -1.16
N VAL A 170 -13.23 2.33 -0.46
CA VAL A 170 -11.83 2.69 -0.70
C VAL A 170 -11.44 2.47 -2.17
N GLY A 171 -10.76 3.46 -2.76
CA GLY A 171 -10.37 3.46 -4.17
C GLY A 171 -11.46 3.93 -5.13
N CYS A 172 -12.66 4.25 -4.65
CA CYS A 172 -13.76 4.70 -5.51
C CYS A 172 -14.00 6.21 -5.47
N PHE A 173 -13.30 6.94 -4.60
CA PHE A 173 -13.34 8.40 -4.58
C PHE A 173 -12.37 8.94 -5.62
N VAL A 174 -12.92 9.61 -6.63
CA VAL A 174 -12.19 10.30 -7.71
C VAL A 174 -12.64 11.76 -7.68
N LYS A 175 -11.70 12.70 -7.87
CA LYS A 175 -11.99 14.14 -7.88
C LYS A 175 -13.22 14.47 -8.71
N GLY A 176 -14.19 15.16 -8.10
CA GLY A 176 -15.30 15.81 -8.81
C GLY A 176 -16.41 14.90 -9.34
N VAL A 177 -16.33 13.57 -9.23
CA VAL A 177 -17.41 12.66 -9.68
C VAL A 177 -17.59 11.54 -8.66
N LYS A 178 -18.70 11.57 -7.91
CA LYS A 178 -19.18 10.39 -7.20
C LYS A 178 -19.44 9.31 -8.24
N LYS A 179 -18.57 8.29 -8.34
CA LYS A 179 -18.97 7.05 -9.01
C LYS A 179 -20.15 6.51 -8.21
N GLN A 180 -21.35 6.55 -8.78
CA GLN A 180 -22.51 5.89 -8.19
C GLN A 180 -22.20 4.39 -8.12
N ILE A 181 -21.75 3.93 -6.96
CA ILE A 181 -21.73 2.52 -6.65
C ILE A 181 -23.07 2.24 -5.99
N LYS A 182 -23.88 1.41 -6.65
CA LYS A 182 -25.12 0.91 -6.06
C LYS A 182 -24.74 0.23 -4.74
N PRO A 183 -25.37 0.58 -3.62
CA PRO A 183 -25.10 -0.08 -2.35
C PRO A 183 -25.44 -1.56 -2.52
N VAL A 184 -24.42 -2.43 -2.44
CA VAL A 184 -24.67 -3.84 -2.17
C VAL A 184 -25.15 -3.88 -0.74
N LEU A 185 -26.41 -4.29 -0.56
CA LEU A 185 -27.12 -4.39 0.72
C LEU A 185 -26.20 -4.88 1.85
N LEU A 186 -25.93 -4.01 2.82
CA LEU A 186 -25.54 -4.39 4.17
C LEU A 186 -26.80 -4.41 5.04
N GLU A 187 -27.66 -5.41 4.81
CA GLU A 187 -28.59 -5.85 5.85
C GLU A 187 -27.88 -6.87 6.72
N ALA A 188 -27.16 -6.36 7.71
CA ALA A 188 -26.82 -7.10 8.92
C ALA A 188 -26.63 -6.09 10.05
N LYS A 189 -27.72 -5.42 10.44
CA LYS A 189 -27.80 -4.74 11.74
C LYS A 189 -28.66 -5.58 12.67
N ARG A 190 -28.07 -5.86 13.83
CA ARG A 190 -28.65 -6.38 15.07
C ARG A 190 -29.08 -7.84 15.03
N ASP A 191 -28.17 -8.69 15.50
CA ASP A 191 -28.56 -9.58 16.57
C ASP A 191 -27.55 -9.53 17.72
N ARG A 192 -28.04 -9.15 18.90
CA ARG A 192 -27.41 -9.40 20.17
C ARG A 192 -27.84 -10.81 20.56
N THR A 193 -26.92 -11.77 20.65
CA THR A 193 -26.83 -12.73 21.77
C THR A 193 -25.73 -13.76 21.52
N PHE A 194 -24.98 -14.05 22.60
CA PHE A 194 -24.24 -15.30 22.87
C PHE A 194 -22.96 -15.57 22.04
N CYS A 195 -21.79 -15.92 22.60
CA CYS A 195 -21.36 -16.30 23.95
C CYS A 195 -19.82 -16.17 23.98
N SER A 196 -19.23 -15.27 24.78
CA SER A 196 -18.52 -15.54 26.05
C SER A 196 -17.60 -16.78 26.12
N SER A 197 -16.30 -16.56 25.93
CA SER A 197 -15.20 -17.08 26.77
C SER A 197 -13.93 -16.28 26.42
N LYS A 198 -13.56 -15.27 27.23
CA LYS A 198 -12.51 -15.32 28.27
C LYS A 198 -11.11 -15.63 27.70
N ASP A 199 -10.02 -14.91 27.93
CA ASP A 199 -9.67 -13.77 28.80
C ASP A 199 -8.37 -13.13 28.26
N GLU A 200 -8.21 -11.83 28.52
CA GLU A 200 -6.97 -11.07 28.79
C GLU A 200 -5.66 -11.38 28.03
N VAL A 201 -5.22 -10.46 27.15
CA VAL A 201 -3.89 -9.80 27.25
C VAL A 201 -3.96 -8.38 26.65
N SER A 202 -3.77 -7.41 27.55
CA SER A 202 -3.32 -6.02 27.36
C SER A 202 -4.11 -5.05 26.48
N GLN A 203 -4.89 -4.22 27.16
CA GLN A 203 -5.04 -2.79 26.82
C GLN A 203 -3.67 -2.16 26.54
N SER A 204 -3.46 -1.61 25.35
CA SER A 204 -2.69 -0.38 25.19
C SER A 204 -3.11 0.41 23.94
N ARG A 205 -3.75 1.56 24.22
CA ARG A 205 -3.75 2.81 23.45
C ARG A 205 -4.24 2.82 22.00
N LEU A 206 -5.51 3.19 21.86
CA LEU A 206 -6.05 3.86 20.69
C LEU A 206 -5.42 5.26 20.49
N THR A 207 -4.91 5.48 19.26
CA THR A 207 -4.76 6.69 18.43
C THR A 207 -3.96 7.94 18.90
N PRO A 208 -3.01 8.39 18.05
CA PRO A 208 -2.78 9.83 17.83
C PRO A 208 -2.57 10.24 16.34
N GLY A 209 -3.01 9.43 15.36
CA GLY A 209 -2.69 9.66 13.94
C GLY A 209 -3.41 10.86 13.30
N LEU A 210 -4.74 10.92 13.42
CA LEU A 210 -5.56 11.87 12.63
C LEU A 210 -5.46 13.33 13.12
N GLY A 211 -5.39 13.55 14.44
CA GLY A 211 -5.21 14.89 15.01
C GLY A 211 -3.86 15.52 14.63
N ALA A 212 -2.84 14.69 14.38
CA ALA A 212 -1.55 15.15 13.90
C ALA A 212 -1.53 15.47 12.40
N MET A 213 -2.56 15.13 11.62
CA MET A 213 -2.66 15.52 10.21
C MET A 213 -3.25 16.93 10.06
N ILE A 214 -4.16 17.31 10.95
CA ILE A 214 -4.78 18.66 10.96
C ILE A 214 -3.79 19.72 11.47
N ALA A 215 -2.88 19.38 12.37
CA ALA A 215 -1.88 20.33 12.90
C ALA A 215 -0.79 20.76 11.89
N TRP A 216 -0.79 20.20 10.68
CA TRP A 216 0.20 20.49 9.62
C TRP A 216 -0.40 21.16 8.38
N PHE A 217 -1.72 21.42 8.37
CA PHE A 217 -2.43 22.19 7.35
C PHE A 217 -3.04 23.44 7.97
#